data_AF-A0A2N1SVJ4-F1
#
_entry.id   AF-A0A2N1SVJ4-F1
#
_cell.length_a   1.000
_cell.length_b   1.000
_cell.length_c   1.000
_cell.angle_alpha   90.00
_cell.angle_beta   90.00
_cell.angle_gamma   90.00
#
_symmetry.space_group_name_H-M   'P 1'
#
loop_
_entity.id
_entity.type
_entity.pdbx_description
1 polymer ?
#
loop_
_entity_poly.entity_id
_entity_poly.type
_entity_poly.pdbx_seq_one_letter_code
_entity_poly.pdbx_strand_id
1 'polypeptide(L)'
;MPSRGHKSEKEYRKIKKTRAKVEGCVFCKFDKQPGKKEVIKEFTDFWVVENTFPYDIWDDQGVVDHIMVVPKRHMESLGEMNTDEMTEFSRIIGSYDKLGYSIYARSFKNSIKSVPHQHTHLIKLDAKEISFMIYSKKPHVLIKK
;
A
#
# COMPACT_ATOMS: atom_id res chain seq x y z
N MET A 1 2.83 8.23 -13.14
CA MET A 1 3.77 7.60 -12.15
C MET A 1 3.21 7.68 -10.73
N PRO A 2 3.28 6.62 -9.89
CA PRO A 2 2.81 6.70 -8.50
C PRO A 2 3.61 7.71 -7.69
N SER A 3 2.93 8.76 -7.21
CA SER A 3 3.60 9.94 -6.68
C SER A 3 2.90 10.51 -5.45
N ARG A 4 3.67 11.27 -4.66
CA ARG A 4 3.19 12.05 -3.53
C ARG A 4 3.56 13.52 -3.69
N GLY A 5 2.66 14.40 -3.30
CA GLY A 5 2.88 15.83 -3.19
C GLY A 5 3.94 16.15 -2.15
N HIS A 6 4.41 17.40 -2.14
CA HIS A 6 5.52 17.81 -1.29
C HIS A 6 5.25 17.58 0.22
N LYS A 7 4.03 17.86 0.69
CA LYS A 7 3.65 17.66 2.10
C LYS A 7 3.65 16.16 2.47
N SER A 8 2.91 15.35 1.70
CA SER A 8 2.79 13.91 1.90
C SER A 8 4.15 13.19 1.79
N GLU A 9 5.00 13.60 0.85
CA GLU A 9 6.36 13.06 0.71
C GLU A 9 7.26 13.44 1.91
N LYS A 10 7.17 14.68 2.40
CA LYS A 10 7.94 15.13 3.57
C LYS A 10 7.58 14.30 4.80
N GLU A 11 6.29 14.05 5.02
CA GLU A 11 5.79 13.21 6.10
C GLU A 11 6.24 11.75 5.96
N TYR A 12 6.09 11.17 4.76
CA TYR A 12 6.58 9.83 4.45
C TYR A 12 8.08 9.70 4.73
N ARG A 13 8.91 10.67 4.31
CA ARG A 13 10.36 10.66 4.59
C ARG A 13 10.68 10.73 6.08
N LYS A 14 9.92 11.52 6.85
CA LYS A 14 10.08 11.60 8.32
C LYS A 14 9.79 10.25 8.95
N ILE A 15 8.67 9.61 8.58
CA ILE A 15 8.26 8.35 9.20
C ILE A 15 9.13 7.17 8.72
N LYS A 16 9.56 7.16 7.45
CA LYS A 16 10.53 6.18 6.94
C LYS A 16 11.81 6.17 7.76
N LYS A 17 12.35 7.35 8.12
CA LYS A 17 13.53 7.47 8.99
C LYS A 17 13.27 6.92 10.41
N THR A 18 12.07 7.11 10.96
CA THR A 18 11.73 6.57 12.28
C THR A 18 11.51 5.06 12.26
N ARG A 19 10.81 4.53 11.24
CA ARG A 19 10.55 3.08 11.09
C ARG A 19 11.81 2.29 10.79
N ALA A 20 12.79 2.88 10.11
CA ALA A 20 14.11 2.26 9.93
C ALA A 20 14.84 1.96 11.25
N LYS A 21 14.40 2.54 12.38
CA LYS A 21 14.94 2.28 13.72
C LYS A 21 14.18 1.21 14.51
N VAL A 22 13.03 0.75 14.00
CA VAL A 22 12.22 -0.27 14.69
C VAL A 22 12.68 -1.65 14.25
N GLU A 23 13.14 -2.47 15.19
CA GLU A 23 13.54 -3.84 14.91
C GLU A 23 12.31 -4.74 14.66
N GLY A 24 12.40 -5.60 13.64
CA GLY A 24 11.37 -6.58 13.28
C GLY A 24 10.29 -6.07 12.32
N CYS A 25 9.49 -6.99 11.76
CA CYS A 25 8.46 -6.66 10.79
C CYS A 25 7.28 -5.92 11.44
N VAL A 26 6.89 -4.78 10.86
CA VAL A 26 5.75 -3.96 11.34
C VAL A 26 4.40 -4.65 11.20
N PHE A 27 4.23 -5.50 10.18
CA PHE A 27 2.98 -6.23 9.94
C PHE A 27 2.84 -7.45 10.84
N CYS A 28 3.93 -8.18 11.13
CA CYS A 28 3.90 -9.29 12.11
C CYS A 28 3.55 -8.85 13.53
N LYS A 29 3.68 -7.56 13.84
CA LYS A 29 3.30 -7.00 15.14
C LYS A 29 1.82 -6.62 15.22
N PHE A 30 1.04 -6.74 14.14
CA PHE A 30 -0.39 -6.40 14.14
C PHE A 30 -1.20 -7.30 15.08
N ASP A 31 -0.96 -8.62 15.06
CA ASP A 31 -1.59 -9.57 16.00
C ASP A 31 -1.33 -9.24 17.48
N LYS A 32 -0.21 -8.58 17.78
CA LYS A 32 0.19 -8.26 19.16
C LYS A 32 -0.38 -6.92 19.64
N GLN A 33 -1.18 -6.24 18.82
CA GLN A 33 -1.75 -4.92 19.11
C GLN A 33 -3.24 -4.88 18.73
N PRO A 34 -4.11 -5.55 19.52
CA PRO A 34 -5.55 -5.51 19.30
C PRO A 34 -6.07 -4.06 19.31
N GLY A 35 -6.96 -3.72 18.36
CA GLY A 35 -7.62 -2.42 18.30
C GLY A 35 -6.86 -1.32 17.54
N LYS A 36 -5.89 -1.67 16.68
CA LYS A 36 -5.29 -0.69 15.77
C LYS A 36 -6.33 -0.09 14.84
N LYS A 37 -6.50 1.24 14.90
CA LYS A 37 -7.35 2.05 14.02
C LYS A 37 -7.11 1.84 12.52
N GLU A 38 -5.95 1.29 12.18
CA GLU A 38 -5.48 1.09 10.80
C GLU A 38 -6.11 -0.16 10.15
N VAL A 39 -6.66 -1.11 10.93
CA VAL A 39 -7.30 -2.32 10.38
C VAL A 39 -8.76 -2.02 10.06
N ILE A 40 -9.08 -2.06 8.77
CA ILE A 40 -10.44 -1.83 8.26
C ILE A 40 -11.26 -3.13 8.37
N LYS A 41 -10.64 -4.25 8.01
CA LYS A 41 -11.30 -5.56 8.00
C LYS A 41 -10.29 -6.67 8.26
N GLU A 42 -10.74 -7.68 8.98
CA GLU A 42 -9.99 -8.89 9.25
C GLU A 42 -10.65 -10.10 8.57
N PHE A 43 -9.81 -10.94 7.98
CA PHE A 43 -10.16 -12.23 7.37
C PHE A 43 -9.39 -13.34 8.09
N THR A 44 -9.47 -14.58 7.59
CA THR A 44 -8.81 -15.73 8.22
C THR A 44 -7.30 -15.55 8.19
N ASP A 45 -6.76 -15.37 6.99
CA ASP A 45 -5.32 -15.32 6.71
C ASP A 45 -4.82 -13.92 6.34
N PHE A 46 -5.73 -12.94 6.21
CA PHE A 46 -5.40 -11.59 5.78
C PHE A 46 -6.01 -10.49 6.66
N TRP A 47 -5.34 -9.35 6.68
CA TRP A 47 -5.92 -8.06 7.07
C TRP A 47 -6.07 -7.17 5.85
N VAL A 48 -7.13 -6.35 5.87
CA VAL A 48 -7.25 -5.16 5.03
C VAL A 48 -7.03 -3.94 5.91
N VAL A 49 -6.04 -3.14 5.55
CA VAL A 49 -5.58 -2.02 6.37
C VAL A 49 -5.47 -0.74 5.57
N GLU A 50 -5.70 0.40 6.21
CA GLU A 50 -5.40 1.70 5.63
C GLU A 50 -3.89 1.82 5.38
N ASN A 51 -3.52 2.36 4.21
CA ASN A 51 -2.15 2.74 3.99
C ASN A 51 -1.91 4.10 4.64
N THR A 52 -1.14 4.12 5.74
CA THR A 52 -0.76 5.35 6.45
C THR A 52 0.01 6.34 5.57
N PHE A 53 0.51 5.91 4.40
CA PHE A 53 1.16 6.75 3.40
C PHE A 53 0.52 6.54 2.03
N PRO A 54 -0.70 7.06 1.81
CA PRO A 54 -1.37 6.92 0.53
C PRO A 54 -0.55 7.62 -0.57
N TYR A 55 -0.86 7.28 -1.82
CA TYR A 55 -0.34 8.04 -2.95
C TYR A 55 -1.30 9.21 -3.19
N ASP A 56 -0.81 10.30 -3.77
CA ASP A 56 -1.67 11.41 -4.19
C ASP A 56 -2.05 11.30 -5.68
N ILE A 57 -1.26 10.54 -6.44
CA ILE A 57 -1.46 10.28 -7.87
C ILE A 57 -1.10 8.83 -8.17
N TRP A 58 -1.94 8.19 -8.98
CA TRP A 58 -1.71 6.85 -9.55
C TRP A 58 -2.34 6.79 -10.95
N ASP A 59 -1.62 6.21 -11.91
CA ASP A 59 -2.03 6.17 -13.34
C ASP A 59 -2.59 7.50 -13.85
N ASP A 60 -1.87 8.57 -13.50
CA ASP A 60 -2.14 9.96 -13.88
C ASP A 60 -3.53 10.48 -13.48
N GLN A 61 -4.11 9.89 -12.42
CA GLN A 61 -5.36 10.30 -11.79
C GLN A 61 -5.15 10.57 -10.30
N GLY A 62 -6.09 11.28 -9.67
CA GLY A 62 -6.09 11.47 -8.23
C GLY A 62 -6.44 10.18 -7.50
N VAL A 63 -5.79 9.93 -6.37
CA VAL A 63 -6.13 8.80 -5.49
C VAL A 63 -7.11 9.28 -4.43
N VAL A 64 -8.25 8.62 -4.32
CA VAL A 64 -9.28 8.92 -3.30
C VAL A 64 -9.22 7.97 -2.12
N ASP A 65 -8.73 6.76 -2.34
CA ASP A 65 -8.54 5.79 -1.27
C ASP A 65 -7.35 4.86 -1.59
N HIS A 66 -6.63 4.46 -0.55
CA HIS A 66 -5.46 3.59 -0.68
C HIS A 66 -5.35 2.71 0.56
N ILE A 67 -5.69 1.45 0.36
CA ILE A 67 -5.65 0.40 1.39
C ILE A 67 -4.70 -0.72 0.94
N MET A 68 -4.41 -1.64 1.83
CA MET A 68 -3.53 -2.77 1.56
C MET A 68 -4.13 -4.06 2.09
N VAL A 69 -4.00 -5.14 1.31
CA VAL A 69 -4.20 -6.51 1.77
C VAL A 69 -2.86 -7.05 2.25
N VAL A 70 -2.80 -7.51 3.50
CA VAL A 70 -1.58 -7.96 4.16
C VAL A 70 -1.83 -9.36 4.76
N PRO A 71 -1.04 -10.39 4.43
CA PRO A 71 -1.17 -11.69 5.06
C PRO A 71 -0.74 -11.61 6.53
N LYS A 72 -1.43 -12.36 7.39
CA LYS A 72 -1.07 -12.48 8.81
C LYS A 72 0.26 -13.19 8.97
N ARG A 73 0.43 -14.29 8.23
CA ARG A 73 1.69 -15.01 8.13
C ARG A 73 2.73 -14.16 7.41
N HIS A 74 3.95 -14.17 7.95
CA HIS A 74 5.09 -13.54 7.30
C HIS A 74 5.45 -14.28 6.00
N MET A 75 5.48 -13.55 4.91
CA MET A 75 5.92 -13.99 3.58
C MET A 75 6.36 -12.77 2.79
N GLU A 76 7.24 -12.90 1.80
CA GLU A 76 7.73 -11.76 1.00
C GLU A 76 7.18 -11.74 -0.42
N SER A 77 6.73 -12.90 -0.90
CA SER A 77 6.21 -13.16 -2.24
C SER A 77 4.82 -13.78 -2.21
N LEU A 78 3.97 -13.43 -3.19
CA LEU A 78 2.68 -14.10 -3.41
C LEU A 78 2.85 -15.60 -3.71
N GLY A 79 4.01 -16.01 -4.26
CA GLY A 79 4.30 -17.41 -4.57
C GLY A 79 4.53 -18.29 -3.35
N GLU A 80 4.59 -17.72 -2.13
CA GLU A 80 4.72 -18.47 -0.88
C GLU A 80 3.36 -18.81 -0.25
N MET A 81 2.25 -18.35 -0.84
CA MET A 81 0.90 -18.65 -0.37
C MET A 81 0.56 -20.13 -0.57
N ASN A 82 -0.11 -20.72 0.41
CA ASN A 82 -0.76 -22.01 0.24
C ASN A 82 -2.10 -21.85 -0.51
N THR A 83 -2.76 -22.98 -0.82
CA THR A 83 -4.02 -22.99 -1.60
C THR A 83 -5.17 -22.22 -0.93
N ASP A 84 -5.30 -22.34 0.39
CA ASP A 84 -6.37 -21.68 1.15
C ASP A 84 -6.14 -20.17 1.19
N GLU A 85 -4.90 -19.75 1.49
CA GLU A 85 -4.47 -18.35 1.46
C GLU A 85 -4.69 -17.74 0.06
N MET A 86 -4.31 -18.46 -1.00
CA MET A 86 -4.49 -17.98 -2.38
C MET A 86 -5.98 -17.85 -2.75
N THR A 87 -6.81 -18.77 -2.26
CA THR A 87 -8.26 -18.75 -2.48
C THR A 87 -8.90 -17.57 -1.76
N GLU A 88 -8.57 -17.35 -0.49
CA GLU A 88 -9.06 -16.20 0.28
C GLU A 88 -8.56 -14.88 -0.33
N PHE A 89 -7.27 -14.80 -0.67
CA PHE A 89 -6.67 -13.66 -1.34
C PHE A 89 -7.40 -13.31 -2.64
N SER A 90 -7.63 -14.29 -3.51
CA SER A 90 -8.34 -14.08 -4.79
C SER A 90 -9.76 -13.55 -4.59
N ARG A 91 -10.48 -14.03 -3.56
CA ARG A 91 -11.82 -13.52 -3.21
C ARG A 91 -11.77 -12.08 -2.71
N ILE A 92 -10.81 -11.75 -1.85
CA ILE A 92 -10.62 -10.38 -1.36
C ILE A 92 -10.31 -9.46 -2.54
N ILE A 93 -9.32 -9.79 -3.35
CA ILE A 93 -8.90 -9.00 -4.50
C ILE A 93 -10.07 -8.81 -5.47
N GLY A 94 -10.77 -9.88 -5.86
CA GLY A 94 -11.92 -9.79 -6.75
C GLY A 94 -13.07 -8.94 -6.19
N SER A 95 -13.26 -8.93 -4.87
CA SER A 95 -14.27 -8.07 -4.24
C SER A 95 -13.94 -6.58 -4.33
N TYR A 96 -12.66 -6.21 -4.16
CA TYR A 96 -12.22 -4.81 -4.25
C TYR A 96 -12.04 -4.34 -5.69
N ASP A 97 -11.63 -5.22 -6.61
CA ASP A 97 -11.66 -4.97 -8.06
C ASP A 97 -13.06 -4.53 -8.51
N LYS A 98 -14.09 -5.30 -8.13
CA LYS A 98 -15.49 -4.95 -8.40
C LYS A 98 -15.92 -3.60 -7.81
N LEU A 99 -15.26 -3.13 -6.76
CA LEU A 99 -15.51 -1.82 -6.13
C LEU A 99 -14.69 -0.68 -6.77
N GLY A 100 -13.93 -0.98 -7.83
CA GLY A 100 -13.15 -0.02 -8.61
C GLY A 100 -11.75 0.26 -8.07
N TYR A 101 -11.14 -0.67 -7.34
CA TYR A 101 -9.75 -0.55 -6.89
C TYR A 101 -8.78 -1.17 -7.89
N SER A 102 -7.75 -0.43 -8.26
CA SER A 102 -6.57 -0.96 -8.95
C SER A 102 -5.71 -1.79 -8.00
N ILE A 103 -5.17 -2.90 -8.49
CA ILE A 103 -4.41 -3.87 -7.69
C ILE A 103 -2.93 -3.79 -8.06
N TYR A 104 -2.07 -3.64 -7.05
CA TYR A 104 -0.63 -3.55 -7.28
C TYR A 104 0.19 -4.16 -6.15
N ALA A 105 1.09 -5.10 -6.48
CA ALA A 105 2.05 -5.67 -5.55
C ALA A 105 3.48 -5.44 -6.04
N ARG A 106 4.36 -5.00 -5.14
CA ARG A 106 5.79 -4.89 -5.44
C ARG A 106 6.48 -6.24 -5.22
N SER A 107 7.27 -6.66 -6.21
CA SER A 107 8.19 -7.80 -6.10
C SER A 107 9.10 -7.66 -4.88
N PHE A 108 9.44 -8.79 -4.25
CA PHE A 108 10.37 -8.84 -3.12
C PHE A 108 11.77 -8.30 -3.47
N LYS A 109 12.20 -8.41 -4.73
CA LYS A 109 13.47 -7.86 -5.22
C LYS A 109 13.44 -6.36 -5.52
N ASN A 110 12.28 -5.71 -5.38
CA ASN A 110 12.15 -4.28 -5.68
C ASN A 110 12.76 -3.44 -4.54
N SER A 111 13.86 -2.74 -4.82
CA SER A 111 14.57 -1.90 -3.85
C SER A 111 13.77 -0.72 -3.28
N ILE A 112 12.62 -0.40 -3.88
CA ILE A 112 11.69 0.63 -3.38
C ILE A 112 10.76 0.05 -2.30
N LYS A 113 10.55 -1.28 -2.25
CA LYS A 113 9.71 -1.94 -1.24
C LYS A 113 10.29 -1.65 0.14
N SER A 114 9.50 -0.99 0.98
CA SER A 114 9.95 -0.46 2.27
C SER A 114 9.82 -1.46 3.41
N VAL A 115 8.94 -2.45 3.27
CA VAL A 115 8.69 -3.49 4.27
C VAL A 115 8.88 -4.84 3.60
N PRO A 116 9.84 -5.68 4.06
CA PRO A 116 10.05 -7.04 3.56
C PRO A 116 8.98 -7.98 4.14
N HIS A 117 7.74 -7.72 3.78
CA HIS A 117 6.56 -8.54 4.09
C HIS A 117 5.54 -8.22 3.01
N GLN A 118 4.86 -9.23 2.50
CA GLN A 118 4.01 -9.09 1.33
C GLN A 118 2.81 -8.20 1.64
N HIS A 119 2.56 -7.22 0.78
CA HIS A 119 1.39 -6.38 0.88
C HIS A 119 0.97 -6.00 -0.53
N THR A 120 -0.31 -6.15 -0.79
CA THR A 120 -0.91 -5.82 -2.07
C THR A 120 -1.69 -4.52 -1.90
N HIS A 121 -1.28 -3.49 -2.63
CA HIS A 121 -1.96 -2.21 -2.65
C HIS A 121 -3.26 -2.32 -3.43
N LEU A 122 -4.32 -1.76 -2.85
CA LEU A 122 -5.60 -1.53 -3.48
C LEU A 122 -5.78 -0.01 -3.54
N ILE A 123 -5.90 0.54 -4.74
CA ILE A 123 -5.86 1.98 -4.98
C ILE A 123 -7.10 2.39 -5.75
N LYS A 124 -7.92 3.25 -5.18
CA LYS A 124 -9.12 3.79 -5.83
C LYS A 124 -8.85 5.20 -6.34
N LEU A 125 -9.28 5.46 -7.57
CA LEU A 125 -9.02 6.71 -8.27
C LEU A 125 -10.27 7.60 -8.31
N ASP A 126 -10.07 8.90 -8.51
CA ASP A 126 -11.15 9.88 -8.70
C ASP A 126 -11.75 9.89 -10.12
N ALA A 127 -11.24 9.04 -11.02
CA ALA A 127 -11.61 8.96 -12.43
C ALA A 127 -11.36 10.27 -13.22
N LYS A 128 -10.50 11.16 -12.71
CA LYS A 128 -10.15 12.42 -13.37
C LYS A 128 -8.71 12.37 -13.84
N GLU A 129 -8.54 12.34 -15.15
CA GLU A 129 -7.23 12.41 -15.78
C GLU A 129 -6.58 13.77 -15.52
N ILE A 130 -5.32 13.75 -15.08
CA ILE A 130 -4.51 14.94 -14.88
C ILE A 130 -3.92 15.33 -16.22
N SER A 131 -4.46 16.40 -16.81
CA SER A 131 -4.05 16.90 -18.12
C SER A 131 -2.63 17.49 -18.14
N PHE A 132 -2.11 17.94 -16.99
CA PHE A 132 -0.77 18.51 -16.89
C PHE A 132 -0.10 18.20 -15.56
N MET A 133 1.15 17.71 -15.62
CA MET A 133 1.94 17.38 -14.44
C MET A 133 3.42 17.74 -14.63
N ILE A 134 3.99 18.46 -13.64
CA ILE A 134 5.45 18.65 -13.51
C ILE A 134 5.91 17.84 -12.29
N TYR A 135 6.90 16.97 -12.51
CA TYR A 135 7.53 16.19 -11.46
C TYR A 135 9.05 16.29 -11.49
N SER A 136 9.65 16.53 -10.33
CA SER A 136 11.09 16.36 -10.09
C SER A 136 11.32 15.53 -8.84
N LYS A 137 12.24 14.56 -8.93
CA LYS A 137 12.62 13.69 -7.81
C LYS A 137 13.55 14.40 -6.83
N LYS A 138 14.41 15.30 -7.34
CA LYS A 138 15.37 16.10 -6.57
C LYS A 138 15.60 17.45 -7.28
N PRO A 139 15.24 18.58 -6.65
CA PRO A 139 14.42 18.70 -5.43
C PRO A 139 13.04 18.05 -5.63
N HIS A 140 12.39 17.56 -4.55
CA HIS A 140 11.09 16.90 -4.68
C HIS A 140 10.00 17.93 -5.00
N VAL A 141 9.50 17.92 -6.24
CA VAL A 141 8.48 18.85 -6.73
C VAL A 141 7.39 18.04 -7.44
N LEU A 142 6.13 18.29 -7.11
CA LEU A 142 4.97 17.75 -7.81
C LEU A 142 3.91 18.84 -7.94
N ILE A 143 3.61 19.25 -9.17
CA ILE A 143 2.59 20.24 -9.53
C ILE A 143 1.64 19.57 -10.54
N LYS A 144 0.32 19.63 -10.29
CA LYS A 144 -0.72 19.06 -11.17
C LYS A 144 -1.87 20.04 -11.40
N LYS A 145 -2.48 20.01 -12.58
CA LYS A 145 -3.70 20.77 -12.93
C LYS A 145 -4.70 19.90 -13.69
#